data_AF-A0AAD9QCB1-F1
#
_entry.id   AF-A0AAD9QCB1-F1
#
_cell.length_a   1.000
_cell.length_b   1.000
_cell.length_c   1.000
_cell.angle_alpha   90.00
_cell.angle_beta   90.00
_cell.angle_gamma   90.00
#
_symmetry.space_group_name_H-M   'P 1'
#
loop_
_entity.id
_entity.type
_entity.pdbx_description
1 polymer ?
#
loop_
_entity_poly.entity_id
_entity_poly.type
_entity_poly.pdbx_seq_one_letter_code
_entity_poly.pdbx_strand_id
1 'polypeptide(L)'
;MPTESSPADNITRGLCPDQLNVNHPYYGGPEFLLKSAKLWPESKAEAPQEEVDKSERKLKSAGVSQETEPVMGWRKYSSLTYLRRVVVYVRWFPNNRRVKEEACTTGQLTALEQRSAQNYLVKKAQAESFSEEMRRLEKGQ
;
A
#
# COMPACT_ATOMS: atom_id res chain seq x y z
N MET A 1 -1.97 3.04 28.43
CA MET A 1 -2.96 4.14 28.41
C MET A 1 -4.18 3.74 29.20
N PRO A 2 -4.84 4.66 29.92
CA PRO A 2 -6.10 4.35 30.60
C PRO A 2 -7.18 4.01 29.57
N THR A 3 -7.84 2.87 29.73
CA THR A 3 -8.86 2.33 28.80
C THR A 3 -10.03 3.31 28.59
N GLU A 4 -10.40 4.07 29.63
CA GLU A 4 -11.47 5.07 29.61
C GLU A 4 -11.16 6.30 28.73
N SER A 5 -9.88 6.52 28.37
CA SER A 5 -9.46 7.64 27.53
C SER A 5 -9.26 7.27 26.06
N SER A 6 -9.53 6.01 25.69
CA SER A 6 -9.45 5.51 24.32
C SER A 6 -10.66 6.04 23.52
N PRO A 7 -10.47 6.90 22.51
CA PRO A 7 -11.58 7.40 21.70
C PRO A 7 -12.28 6.29 20.91
N ALA A 8 -11.58 5.19 20.66
CA ALA A 8 -12.08 4.03 19.91
C ALA A 8 -12.99 3.13 20.75
N ASP A 9 -12.87 3.15 22.07
CA ASP A 9 -13.66 2.29 22.95
C ASP A 9 -15.14 2.66 22.92
N ASN A 10 -15.47 3.96 22.86
CA ASN A 10 -16.86 4.40 22.75
C ASN A 10 -17.51 3.89 21.45
N ILE A 11 -16.78 3.93 20.34
CA ILE A 11 -17.29 3.50 19.03
C ILE A 11 -17.47 1.98 19.00
N THR A 12 -16.48 1.23 19.50
CA THR A 12 -16.55 -0.25 19.54
C THR A 12 -17.61 -0.76 20.51
N ARG A 13 -18.05 0.06 21.48
CA ARG A 13 -19.15 -0.24 22.41
C ARG A 13 -20.53 0.25 21.96
N GLY A 14 -20.65 0.71 20.71
CA GLY A 14 -21.96 1.01 20.11
C GLY A 14 -22.46 2.43 20.33
N LEU A 15 -21.57 3.42 20.45
CA LEU A 15 -21.95 4.83 20.46
C LEU A 15 -22.79 5.18 19.21
N CYS A 16 -23.92 5.84 19.40
CA CYS A 16 -24.77 6.28 18.30
C CYS A 16 -24.05 7.31 17.42
N PRO A 17 -24.16 7.25 16.08
CA PRO A 17 -23.51 8.21 15.17
C PRO A 17 -23.85 9.67 15.47
N ASP A 18 -25.06 9.96 15.94
CA ASP A 18 -25.51 11.31 16.29
C ASP A 18 -24.77 11.90 17.51
N GLN A 19 -24.13 11.05 18.32
CA GLN A 19 -23.32 11.47 19.47
C GLN A 19 -21.86 11.72 19.07
N LEU A 20 -21.46 11.35 17.85
CA LEU A 20 -20.12 11.56 17.31
C LEU A 20 -19.99 12.96 16.71
N ASN A 21 -20.15 13.99 17.54
CA ASN A 21 -20.03 15.38 17.10
C ASN A 21 -18.58 15.76 16.73
N VAL A 22 -18.40 16.90 16.06
CA VAL A 22 -17.08 17.39 15.58
C VAL A 22 -16.06 17.57 16.71
N ASN A 23 -16.52 17.79 17.94
CA ASN A 23 -15.66 17.94 19.11
C ASN A 23 -15.37 16.61 19.82
N HIS A 24 -15.84 15.48 19.29
CA HIS A 24 -15.61 14.16 19.89
C HIS A 24 -14.11 13.80 19.84
N PRO A 25 -13.54 13.21 20.90
CA PRO A 25 -12.12 12.81 20.94
C PRO A 25 -11.69 11.85 19.82
N TYR A 26 -12.64 11.24 19.12
CA TYR A 26 -12.35 10.46 17.91
C TYR A 26 -11.71 11.31 16.81
N TYR A 27 -12.17 12.56 16.64
CA TYR A 27 -11.66 13.48 15.64
C TYR A 27 -10.48 14.31 16.15
N GLY A 28 -10.50 14.70 17.43
CA GLY A 28 -9.46 15.55 18.04
C GLY A 28 -8.34 14.81 18.76
N GLY A 29 -8.47 13.50 18.94
CA GLY A 29 -7.61 12.71 19.83
C GLY A 29 -7.87 13.00 21.32
N PRO A 30 -7.29 12.21 22.23
CA PRO A 30 -7.38 12.46 23.66
C PRO A 30 -6.61 13.71 24.07
N GLU A 31 -7.18 14.48 25.00
CA GLU A 31 -6.71 15.83 25.38
C GLU A 31 -5.26 15.87 25.86
N PHE A 32 -4.77 14.80 26.50
CA PHE A 32 -3.39 14.75 26.98
C PHE A 32 -2.35 14.76 25.85
N LEU A 33 -2.69 14.26 24.65
CA LEU A 33 -1.80 14.32 23.48
C LEU A 33 -1.61 15.75 22.97
N LEU A 34 -2.56 16.64 23.24
CA LEU A 34 -2.49 18.06 22.90
C LEU A 34 -1.67 18.85 23.93
N LYS A 35 -1.34 18.24 25.08
CA LYS A 35 -0.56 18.84 26.17
C LYS A 35 0.89 18.37 26.12
N SER A 36 1.76 19.06 26.87
CA SER A 36 3.17 18.70 27.00
C SER A 36 3.34 17.23 27.40
N ALA A 37 4.35 16.56 26.85
CA ALA A 37 4.69 15.16 27.15
C ALA A 37 4.84 14.87 28.65
N LYS A 38 5.19 15.88 29.47
CA LYS A 38 5.28 15.76 30.93
C LYS A 38 3.93 15.53 31.62
N LEU A 39 2.83 15.87 30.96
CA LEU A 39 1.46 15.72 31.45
C LEU A 39 0.78 14.46 30.89
N TRP A 40 1.53 13.61 30.19
CA TRP A 40 0.99 12.37 29.66
C TRP A 40 0.81 11.36 30.80
N PRO A 41 -0.24 10.53 30.77
CA PRO A 41 -0.43 9.50 31.76
C PRO A 41 0.74 8.50 31.71
N GLU A 42 1.25 8.12 32.88
CA GLU A 42 2.30 7.10 32.99
C GLU A 42 1.84 5.81 32.31
N SER A 43 2.64 5.34 31.36
CA SER A 43 2.38 4.08 30.69
C SER A 43 2.63 2.94 31.68
N LYS A 44 1.56 2.31 32.17
CA LYS A 44 1.63 1.01 32.88
C LYS A 44 1.98 -0.16 31.97
N ALA A 45 2.10 0.07 30.66
CA ALA A 45 2.65 -0.94 29.77
C ALA A 45 4.16 -0.89 29.93
N GLU A 46 4.74 -1.94 30.52
CA GLU A 46 6.13 -2.27 30.28
C GLU A 46 6.32 -2.27 28.76
N ALA A 47 7.18 -1.37 28.27
CA ALA A 47 7.67 -1.53 26.92
C ALA A 47 8.23 -2.95 26.86
N PRO A 48 7.88 -3.76 25.84
CA PRO A 48 8.66 -4.96 25.57
C PRO A 48 10.11 -4.50 25.60
N GLN A 49 10.91 -5.05 26.51
CA GLN A 49 12.35 -4.82 26.44
C GLN A 49 12.71 -5.14 25.00
N GLU A 50 13.18 -4.13 24.26
CA GLU A 50 13.77 -4.37 22.96
C GLU A 50 15.02 -5.22 23.23
N GLU A 51 14.85 -6.52 23.43
CA GLU A 51 15.67 -7.43 22.66
C GLU A 51 15.34 -7.07 21.22
N VAL A 52 16.11 -6.13 20.68
CA VAL A 52 16.28 -5.99 19.25
C VAL A 52 16.82 -7.33 18.81
N ASP A 53 15.92 -8.28 18.56
CA ASP A 53 16.24 -9.48 17.85
C ASP A 53 16.63 -9.01 16.46
N LYS A 54 17.93 -8.77 16.29
CA LYS A 54 18.55 -8.43 15.01
C LYS A 54 18.28 -9.52 13.97
N SER A 55 17.64 -10.64 14.33
CA SER A 55 17.11 -11.64 13.40
C SER A 55 15.85 -11.19 12.64
N GLU A 56 15.07 -10.21 13.11
CA GLU A 56 13.89 -9.73 12.36
C GLU A 56 14.24 -8.85 11.16
N ARG A 57 15.48 -8.32 11.11
CA ARG A 57 16.03 -7.68 9.90
C ARG A 57 16.68 -8.65 8.93
N LYS A 58 16.70 -9.94 9.22
CA LYS A 58 16.81 -10.91 8.14
C LYS A 58 15.40 -11.02 7.60
N LEU A 59 15.19 -10.48 6.39
CA LEU A 59 14.17 -11.03 5.50
C LEU A 59 14.35 -12.54 5.59
N LYS A 60 13.51 -13.19 6.38
CA LYS A 60 13.29 -14.61 6.26
C LYS A 60 12.63 -14.71 4.90
N SER A 61 13.45 -14.86 3.85
CA SER A 61 13.03 -15.60 2.68
C SER A 61 12.72 -17.00 3.21
N ALA A 62 11.55 -17.14 3.85
CA ALA A 62 10.88 -18.41 3.83
C ALA A 62 10.96 -18.85 2.37
N GLY A 63 11.43 -20.07 2.15
CA GLY A 63 11.34 -20.71 0.85
C GLY A 63 9.86 -20.83 0.48
N VAL A 64 9.26 -19.70 0.10
CA VAL A 64 8.13 -19.64 -0.78
C VAL A 64 8.73 -20.24 -2.03
N SER A 65 8.36 -21.49 -2.32
CA SER A 65 8.42 -21.99 -3.68
C SER A 65 8.00 -20.83 -4.55
N GLN A 66 8.94 -20.29 -5.34
CA GLN A 66 8.64 -19.28 -6.34
C GLN A 66 7.77 -19.97 -7.38
N GLU A 67 6.51 -20.24 -7.04
CA GLU A 67 5.47 -19.87 -7.97
C GLU A 67 5.68 -18.38 -8.14
N THR A 68 6.37 -18.05 -9.23
CA THR A 68 6.49 -16.72 -9.80
C THR A 68 5.10 -16.28 -10.21
N GLU A 69 4.19 -16.19 -9.24
CA GLU A 69 2.94 -15.48 -9.41
C GLU A 69 3.33 -14.08 -9.86
N PRO A 70 2.95 -13.68 -11.08
CA PRO A 70 3.35 -12.38 -11.58
C PRO A 70 2.91 -11.33 -10.56
N VAL A 71 3.77 -10.34 -10.30
CA VAL A 71 3.45 -9.16 -9.44
C VAL A 71 2.08 -8.55 -9.82
N MET A 72 1.67 -8.74 -11.08
CA MET A 72 0.34 -8.47 -11.59
C MET A 72 -0.27 -9.74 -12.19
N GLY A 73 -0.69 -10.69 -11.34
CA GLY A 73 -1.36 -11.92 -11.78
C GLY A 73 -2.62 -11.60 -12.57
N TRP A 74 -2.55 -11.69 -13.90
CA TRP A 74 -3.60 -11.25 -14.82
C TRP A 74 -4.90 -12.06 -14.67
N ARG A 75 -4.81 -13.31 -14.19
CA ARG A 75 -5.97 -14.17 -13.87
C ARG A 75 -6.87 -13.63 -12.76
N LYS A 76 -6.36 -12.72 -11.93
CA LYS A 76 -7.13 -12.08 -10.84
C LYS A 76 -8.09 -10.99 -11.35
N TYR A 77 -8.04 -10.67 -12.64
CA TYR A 77 -8.80 -9.57 -13.24
C TYR A 77 -9.77 -10.12 -14.29
N SER A 78 -11.06 -9.82 -14.13
CA SER A 78 -12.10 -10.20 -15.10
C SER A 78 -12.24 -9.23 -16.28
N SER A 79 -11.51 -8.11 -16.24
CA SER A 79 -11.57 -7.07 -17.27
C SER A 79 -10.16 -6.58 -17.63
N LEU A 80 -9.82 -6.68 -18.92
CA LEU A 80 -8.59 -6.11 -19.47
C LEU A 80 -8.53 -4.60 -19.28
N THR A 81 -9.66 -3.91 -19.42
CA THR A 81 -9.75 -2.46 -19.19
C THR A 81 -9.40 -2.10 -17.75
N TYR A 82 -9.91 -2.87 -16.78
CA TYR A 82 -9.58 -2.66 -15.38
C TYR A 82 -8.10 -2.96 -15.10
N LEU A 83 -7.58 -4.08 -15.60
CA LEU A 83 -6.16 -4.44 -15.48
C LEU A 83 -5.25 -3.34 -16.04
N ARG A 84 -5.57 -2.78 -17.22
CA ARG A 84 -4.81 -1.67 -17.81
C ARG A 84 -4.78 -0.45 -16.91
N ARG A 85 -5.92 -0.06 -16.30
CA ARG A 85 -5.97 1.06 -15.35
C ARG A 85 -5.07 0.81 -14.14
N VAL A 86 -5.13 -0.40 -13.55
CA VAL A 86 -4.27 -0.76 -12.41
C VAL A 86 -2.79 -0.68 -12.80
N VAL A 87 -2.41 -1.22 -13.97
CA VAL A 87 -1.03 -1.13 -14.48
C VAL A 87 -0.59 0.32 -14.66
N VAL A 88 -1.46 1.20 -15.17
CA VAL A 88 -1.13 2.63 -15.26
C VAL A 88 -0.85 3.18 -13.87
N TYR A 89 -1.73 3.00 -12.89
CA TYR A 89 -1.54 3.57 -11.55
C TYR A 89 -0.28 3.02 -10.86
N VAL A 90 -0.03 1.72 -10.94
CA VAL A 90 1.17 1.08 -10.37
C VAL A 90 2.45 1.65 -10.99
N ARG A 91 2.45 1.95 -12.30
CA ARG A 91 3.60 2.53 -12.99
C ARG A 91 3.69 4.05 -12.85
N TRP A 92 2.56 4.73 -12.66
CA TRP A 92 2.43 6.17 -12.47
C TRP A 92 2.91 6.60 -11.07
N PHE A 93 2.63 5.80 -10.05
CA PHE A 93 2.89 6.15 -8.65
C PHE A 93 4.38 6.40 -8.32
N PRO A 94 5.35 5.57 -8.75
CA PRO A 94 6.77 5.85 -8.50
C PRO A 94 7.26 7.10 -9.21
N ASN A 95 6.72 7.38 -10.41
CA ASN A 95 7.11 8.54 -11.20
C ASN A 95 6.56 9.83 -10.58
N ASN A 96 5.33 9.84 -10.08
CA ASN A 96 4.73 11.03 -9.48
C ASN A 96 5.30 11.36 -8.10
N ARG A 97 5.71 10.37 -7.31
CA ARG A 97 6.37 10.62 -6.02
C ARG A 97 7.77 11.25 -6.14
N ARG A 98 8.38 11.21 -7.33
CA ARG A 98 9.72 11.74 -7.58
C ARG A 98 9.71 13.17 -8.14
N VAL A 99 8.52 13.70 -8.44
CA VAL A 99 8.34 15.00 -9.07
C VAL A 99 7.77 15.98 -8.04
N LYS A 100 8.12 17.27 -8.15
CA LYS A 100 7.52 18.33 -7.31
C LYS A 100 6.00 18.35 -7.52
N GLU A 101 5.25 18.70 -6.49
CA GLU A 101 3.78 18.69 -6.47
C GLU A 101 3.14 19.40 -7.68
N GLU A 102 3.79 20.47 -8.15
CA GLU A 102 3.42 21.29 -9.31
C GLU A 102 3.46 20.56 -10.66
N ALA A 103 4.30 19.53 -10.78
CA ALA A 103 4.44 18.70 -11.97
C ALA A 103 3.88 17.29 -11.77
N CYS A 104 3.17 17.08 -10.66
CA CYS A 104 2.38 15.87 -10.42
C CYS A 104 1.24 15.82 -11.43
N THR A 105 1.19 14.74 -12.22
CA THR A 105 0.17 14.55 -13.25
C THR A 105 -1.12 14.08 -12.60
N THR A 106 -1.88 15.00 -12.00
CA THR A 106 -3.20 14.72 -11.43
C THR A 106 -4.28 14.86 -12.50
N GLY A 107 -5.12 13.83 -12.70
CA GLY A 107 -6.18 13.88 -13.71
C GLY A 107 -6.67 12.53 -14.22
N GLN A 108 -7.42 12.58 -15.32
CA GLN A 108 -7.93 11.39 -16.01
C GLN A 108 -6.79 10.64 -16.71
N LEU A 109 -6.89 9.30 -16.72
CA LEU A 109 -5.94 8.43 -17.43
C LEU A 109 -5.95 8.76 -18.92
N THR A 110 -4.78 9.17 -19.44
CA THR A 110 -4.63 9.51 -20.85
C THR A 110 -4.65 8.26 -21.74
N ALA A 111 -5.06 8.43 -23.00
CA ALA A 111 -5.01 7.34 -23.99
C ALA A 111 -3.58 6.79 -24.19
N LEU A 112 -2.56 7.65 -24.03
CA LEU A 112 -1.16 7.27 -24.16
C LEU A 112 -0.72 6.34 -23.01
N GLU A 113 -1.09 6.67 -21.77
CA GLU A 113 -0.81 5.82 -20.62
C GLU A 113 -1.50 4.47 -20.74
N GLN A 114 -2.78 4.47 -21.16
CA GLN A 114 -3.54 3.25 -21.41
C GLN A 114 -2.90 2.37 -22.50
N ARG A 115 -2.32 2.97 -23.53
CA ARG A 115 -1.59 2.25 -24.60
C ARG A 115 -0.25 1.71 -24.09
N SER A 116 0.48 2.50 -23.30
CA SER A 116 1.73 2.06 -22.67
C SER A 116 1.52 0.88 -21.71
N ALA A 117 0.44 0.90 -20.93
CA ALA A 117 0.05 -0.20 -20.07
C ALA A 117 -0.31 -1.46 -20.88
N GLN A 118 -1.06 -1.31 -21.97
CA GLN A 118 -1.39 -2.42 -22.86
C GLN A 118 -0.13 -3.05 -23.46
N ASN A 119 0.80 -2.25 -23.99
CA ASN A 119 2.05 -2.75 -24.56
C ASN A 119 2.89 -3.51 -23.53
N TYR A 120 2.91 -3.02 -22.29
CA TYR A 120 3.59 -3.72 -21.20
C TYR A 120 2.97 -5.08 -20.89
N LEU A 121 1.63 -5.15 -20.80
CA LEU A 121 0.92 -6.41 -20.58
C LEU A 121 1.18 -7.41 -21.71
N VAL A 122 1.16 -6.96 -22.97
CA VAL A 122 1.47 -7.80 -24.13
C VAL A 122 2.90 -8.34 -24.03
N LYS A 123 3.90 -7.49 -23.76
CA LYS A 123 5.29 -7.92 -23.60
C LYS A 123 5.46 -8.93 -22.48
N LYS A 124 4.73 -8.76 -21.37
CA LYS A 124 4.74 -9.72 -20.26
C LYS A 124 4.12 -11.06 -20.66
N ALA A 125 2.95 -11.03 -21.28
CA ALA A 125 2.29 -12.24 -21.78
C ALA A 125 3.15 -12.99 -22.81
N GLN A 126 3.84 -12.25 -23.68
CA GLN A 126 4.79 -12.81 -24.65
C GLN A 126 5.98 -13.47 -23.96
N ALA A 127 6.60 -12.80 -22.99
CA ALA A 127 7.73 -13.37 -22.25
C ALA A 127 7.33 -14.61 -21.42
N GLU A 128 6.10 -14.66 -20.91
CA GLU A 128 5.58 -15.80 -20.15
C GLU A 128 5.23 -16.99 -21.07
N SER A 129 4.65 -16.74 -22.23
CA SER A 129 4.12 -17.80 -23.11
C SER A 129 5.11 -18.28 -24.18
N PHE A 130 6.06 -17.43 -24.57
CA PHE A 130 7.00 -17.63 -25.68
C PHE A 130 8.43 -17.33 -25.25
N SER A 131 8.84 -17.82 -24.09
CA SER A 131 10.14 -17.51 -23.50
C SER A 131 11.31 -17.93 -24.41
N GLU A 132 11.20 -19.07 -25.10
CA GLU A 132 12.22 -19.57 -26.01
C GLU A 132 12.31 -18.76 -27.30
N GLU A 133 11.18 -18.40 -27.90
CA GLU A 133 11.12 -17.54 -29.08
C GLU A 133 11.67 -16.15 -28.78
N MET A 134 11.30 -15.57 -27.63
CA MET A 134 11.85 -14.29 -27.17
C MET A 134 13.39 -14.37 -27.02
N ARG A 135 13.90 -15.46 -26.44
CA ARG A 135 15.34 -15.69 -26.30
C ARG A 135 16.06 -15.85 -27.64
N ARG A 136 15.41 -16.46 -28.64
CA ARG A 136 15.96 -16.59 -30.01
C ARG A 136 15.97 -15.24 -30.72
N LEU A 137 14.89 -14.48 -30.63
CA LEU A 137 14.78 -13.14 -31.18
C LEU A 137 15.83 -12.18 -30.60
N GLU A 138 16.12 -12.27 -29.30
CA GLU A 138 17.19 -11.48 -28.65
C GLU A 138 18.59 -11.84 -29.18
N LYS A 139 18.78 -13.06 -29.68
CA LYS A 139 20.03 -13.54 -30.27
C LYS A 139 20.12 -13.32 -31.79
N GLY A 140 19.08 -12.78 -32.42
CA GLY A 140 19.03 -12.57 -33.87
C GLY A 140 18.95 -13.87 -34.69
N GLN A 141 18.39 -14.93 -34.10
CA GLN A 141 18.18 -16.24 -34.74
C GLN A 141 16.72 -16.46 -35.14
#